data_AF-A0A937ZB64-F1
#
_entry.id   AF-A0A937ZB64-F1
#
_cell.length_a   1.000
_cell.length_b   1.000
_cell.length_c   1.000
_cell.angle_alpha   90.00
_cell.angle_beta   90.00
_cell.angle_gamma   90.00
#
_symmetry.space_group_name_H-M   'P 1'
#
loop_
_entity.id
_entity.type
_entity.pdbx_description
1 polymer ?
#
loop_
_entity_poly.entity_id
_entity_poly.type
_entity_poly.pdbx_seq_one_letter_code
_entity_poly.pdbx_strand_id
1 'polypeptide(L)'
;MEAALLWFGAALVGTLFRQVMRFQEALAELARNMAVAEGSQSRPINYQNSITPPWLVKLWIALAILLAALLLATWFYQGILATMLGGVCFLFGMLASGVGSMILSRPHYLTYYRLAFHTLANREADYRRDGDILRADAARHFQGLMKLIVGDQLGR
;
A
#
# COMPACT_ATOMS: atom_id res chain seq x y z
N MET A 1 0.55 28.94 17.00
CA MET A 1 -0.12 28.59 15.73
C MET A 1 0.70 27.56 14.93
N GLU A 2 2.03 27.71 14.89
CA GLU A 2 2.95 26.80 14.16
C GLU A 2 2.94 25.35 14.66
N ALA A 3 2.83 25.14 15.99
CA ALA A 3 2.78 23.80 16.56
C ALA A 3 1.58 22.97 16.06
N ALA A 4 0.39 23.58 15.96
CA ALA A 4 -0.81 22.90 15.49
C ALA A 4 -0.70 22.50 14.01
N LEU A 5 -0.04 23.31 13.18
CA LEU A 5 0.20 23.00 11.77
C LEU A 5 1.14 21.80 11.61
N LEU A 6 2.20 21.70 12.43
CA LEU A 6 3.10 20.55 12.41
C LEU A 6 2.39 19.26 12.80
N TRP A 7 1.56 19.29 13.86
CA TRP A 7 0.79 18.13 14.30
C TRP A 7 -0.32 17.75 13.32
N PHE A 8 -0.98 18.72 12.70
CA PHE A 8 -1.96 18.47 11.64
C PHE A 8 -1.31 17.87 10.39
N GLY A 9 -0.14 18.40 9.98
CA GLY A 9 0.67 17.85 8.91
C GLY A 9 1.10 16.42 9.20
N ALA A 10 1.56 16.13 10.42
CA ALA A 10 1.94 14.78 10.85
C ALA A 10 0.73 13.84 10.83
N ALA A 11 -0.43 14.28 11.32
CA ALA A 11 -1.69 13.52 11.25
C ALA A 11 -2.08 13.19 9.80
N LEU A 12 -2.06 14.17 8.90
CA LEU A 12 -2.35 13.98 7.48
C LEU A 12 -1.39 12.96 6.84
N VAL A 13 -0.08 13.14 7.03
CA VAL A 13 0.95 12.23 6.50
C VAL A 13 0.77 10.82 7.07
N GLY A 14 0.46 10.70 8.36
CA GLY A 14 0.14 9.43 9.02
C GLY A 14 -1.06 8.72 8.41
N THR A 15 -2.15 9.45 8.14
CA THR A 15 -3.33 8.86 7.49
C THR A 15 -3.02 8.38 6.08
N LEU A 16 -2.26 9.15 5.29
CA LEU A 16 -1.81 8.75 3.95
C LEU A 16 -0.89 7.52 4.01
N PHE A 17 0.08 7.52 4.93
CA PHE A 17 1.00 6.40 5.14
C PHE A 17 0.24 5.12 5.47
N ARG A 18 -0.80 5.23 6.31
CA ARG A 18 -1.67 4.10 6.61
C ARG A 18 -2.46 3.61 5.41
N GLN A 19 -2.99 4.49 4.56
CA GLN A 19 -3.67 4.05 3.33
C GLN A 19 -2.72 3.30 2.40
N VAL A 20 -1.46 3.76 2.29
CA VAL A 20 -0.41 3.05 1.54
C VAL A 20 -0.14 1.66 2.14
N MET A 21 -0.07 1.54 3.47
CA MET A 21 0.10 0.25 4.14
C MET A 21 -1.10 -0.69 3.92
N ARG A 22 -2.34 -0.18 3.99
CA ARG A 22 -3.54 -0.98 3.69
C ARG A 22 -3.54 -1.50 2.26
N PHE A 23 -3.06 -0.68 1.31
CA PHE A 23 -2.93 -1.12 -0.08
C PHE A 23 -1.85 -2.19 -0.23
N GLN A 24 -0.70 -2.05 0.45
CA GLN A 24 0.34 -3.09 0.54
C GLN A 24 -0.20 -4.40 1.12
N GLU A 25 -0.99 -4.35 2.20
CA GLU A 25 -1.64 -5.52 2.80
C GLU A 25 -2.59 -6.22 1.83
N ALA A 26 -3.44 -5.45 1.13
CA ALA A 26 -4.36 -5.99 0.12
C ALA A 26 -3.61 -6.67 -1.05
N LEU A 27 -2.49 -6.07 -1.50
CA LEU A 27 -1.63 -6.69 -2.51
C LEU A 27 -0.95 -7.96 -1.97
N ALA A 28 -0.49 -7.96 -0.72
CA ALA A 28 0.11 -9.14 -0.09
C ALA A 28 -0.91 -10.29 0.10
N GLU A 29 -2.17 -9.97 0.37
CA GLU A 29 -3.26 -10.94 0.42
C GLU A 29 -3.57 -11.52 -0.98
N LEU A 30 -3.68 -10.66 -1.99
CA LEU A 30 -3.87 -11.08 -3.38
C LEU A 30 -2.71 -11.99 -3.85
N ALA A 31 -1.48 -11.59 -3.55
CA ALA A 31 -0.27 -12.35 -3.88
C ALA A 31 -0.26 -13.74 -3.22
N ARG A 32 -0.72 -13.85 -1.97
CA ARG A 32 -0.90 -15.14 -1.29
C ARG A 32 -1.96 -15.99 -1.99
N ASN A 33 -3.10 -15.41 -2.35
CA ASN A 33 -4.16 -16.12 -3.04
C ASN A 33 -3.72 -16.60 -4.44
N MET A 34 -2.93 -15.80 -5.17
CA MET A 34 -2.33 -16.22 -6.43
C MET A 34 -1.34 -17.37 -6.26
N ALA A 35 -0.45 -17.29 -5.27
CA ALA A 35 0.50 -18.37 -4.98
C ALA A 35 -0.22 -19.70 -4.64
N VAL A 36 -1.31 -19.64 -3.89
CA VAL A 36 -2.16 -20.80 -3.57
C VAL A 36 -2.87 -21.34 -4.81
N ALA A 37 -3.47 -20.47 -5.62
CA ALA A 37 -4.19 -20.86 -6.84
C ALA A 37 -3.28 -21.50 -7.90
N GLU A 38 -2.02 -21.06 -7.99
CA GLU A 38 -1.04 -21.59 -8.92
C GLU A 38 -0.39 -22.90 -8.42
N GLY A 39 -0.59 -23.29 -7.15
CA GLY A 39 0.03 -24.48 -6.57
C GLY A 39 1.57 -24.41 -6.52
N SER A 40 2.12 -23.20 -6.67
CA SER A 40 3.54 -22.95 -6.89
C SER A 40 4.31 -22.85 -5.57
N GLN A 41 5.51 -23.43 -5.51
CA GLN A 41 6.44 -23.22 -4.38
C GLN A 41 7.06 -21.81 -4.37
N SER A 42 6.73 -20.96 -5.35
CA SER A 42 7.23 -19.59 -5.40
C SER A 42 6.74 -18.79 -4.21
N ARG A 43 7.68 -18.08 -3.56
CA ARG A 43 7.36 -17.27 -2.38
C ARG A 43 6.30 -16.20 -2.75
N PRO A 44 5.25 -16.00 -1.93
CA PRO A 44 4.22 -14.99 -2.15
C PRO A 44 4.76 -13.58 -2.46
N ILE A 45 5.95 -13.25 -1.95
CA ILE A 45 6.61 -11.96 -2.19
C ILE A 45 6.97 -11.72 -3.66
N ASN A 46 7.23 -12.77 -4.45
CA ASN A 46 7.54 -12.63 -5.88
C ASN A 46 6.30 -12.15 -6.65
N TYR A 47 5.14 -12.69 -6.31
CA TYR A 47 3.85 -12.23 -6.84
C TYR A 47 3.56 -10.80 -6.38
N GLN A 48 3.78 -10.50 -5.10
CA GLN A 48 3.58 -9.15 -4.55
C GLN A 48 4.45 -8.10 -5.29
N ASN A 49 5.72 -8.39 -5.55
CA ASN A 49 6.59 -7.49 -6.30
C ASN A 49 6.12 -7.28 -7.74
N SER A 50 5.57 -8.33 -8.35
CA SER A 50 5.09 -8.31 -9.74
C SER A 50 3.78 -7.52 -9.91
N ILE A 51 2.95 -7.44 -8.87
CA ILE A 51 1.69 -6.68 -8.87
C ILE A 51 1.84 -5.28 -8.27
N THR A 52 2.86 -5.04 -7.44
CA THR A 52 3.01 -3.76 -6.73
C THR A 52 3.41 -2.65 -7.70
N PRO A 53 2.65 -1.54 -7.75
CA PRO A 53 3.00 -0.40 -8.58
C PRO A 53 4.32 0.25 -8.14
N PRO A 54 5.19 0.68 -9.06
CA PRO A 54 6.50 1.23 -8.69
C PRO A 54 6.36 2.61 -8.03
N TRP A 55 5.30 3.35 -8.34
CA TRP A 55 4.99 4.63 -7.67
C TRP A 55 4.60 4.45 -6.21
N LEU A 56 4.06 3.28 -5.82
CA LEU A 56 3.64 3.03 -4.45
C LEU A 56 4.84 2.97 -3.49
N VAL A 57 5.93 2.33 -3.92
CA VAL A 57 7.18 2.28 -3.16
C VAL A 57 7.79 3.68 -3.04
N LYS A 58 7.79 4.46 -4.12
CA LYS A 58 8.26 5.86 -4.10
C LYS A 58 7.42 6.72 -3.16
N LEU A 59 6.10 6.57 -3.18
CA LEU A 59 5.18 7.28 -2.30
C LEU A 59 5.42 6.91 -0.84
N TRP A 60 5.62 5.62 -0.54
CA TRP A 60 5.93 5.15 0.80
C TRP A 60 7.22 5.78 1.34
N ILE A 61 8.29 5.80 0.53
CA ILE A 61 9.57 6.43 0.91
C ILE A 61 9.37 7.93 1.13
N ALA A 62 8.67 8.62 0.22
CA ALA A 62 8.41 10.05 0.33
C ALA A 62 7.63 10.41 1.61
N LEU A 63 6.60 9.62 1.95
CA LEU A 63 5.82 9.81 3.17
C LEU A 63 6.65 9.52 4.43
N ALA A 64 7.53 8.52 4.40
CA ALA A 64 8.44 8.22 5.51
C ALA A 64 9.43 9.37 5.76
N ILE A 65 10.03 9.92 4.70
CA ILE A 65 10.92 11.08 4.78
C ILE A 65 10.17 12.31 5.31
N LEU A 66 8.97 12.56 4.78
CA LEU A 66 8.14 13.70 5.20
C LEU A 66 7.73 13.59 6.68
N LEU A 67 7.37 12.39 7.14
CA LEU A 67 7.05 12.14 8.55
C LEU A 67 8.28 12.36 9.44
N ALA A 68 9.46 11.87 9.04
CA ALA A 68 10.70 12.09 9.77
C ALA A 68 11.06 13.59 9.84
N ALA A 69 10.90 14.32 8.74
CA ALA A 69 11.14 15.77 8.70
C ALA A 69 10.19 16.53 9.64
N LEU A 70 8.91 16.14 9.68
CA LEU A 70 7.93 16.73 10.60
C LEU A 70 8.27 16.46 12.07
N LEU A 71 8.72 15.25 12.40
CA LEU A 71 9.16 14.90 13.75
C LEU A 71 10.44 15.64 14.17
N LEU A 72 11.38 15.83 13.24
CA LEU A 72 12.58 16.64 13.49
C LEU A 72 12.23 18.12 13.67
N ALA A 73 11.27 18.63 12.90
CA ALA A 73 10.79 20.00 13.06
C ALA A 73 10.09 20.20 14.41
N THR A 74 9.20 19.28 14.83
CA THR A 74 8.58 19.38 16.16
C THR A 74 9.61 19.29 17.28
N TRP A 75 10.64 18.45 17.11
CA TRP A 75 11.75 18.39 18.07
C TRP A 75 12.52 19.70 18.17
N PHE A 76 12.85 20.32 17.03
CA PHE A 76 13.60 21.57 17.00
C PHE A 76 12.83 22.74 17.62
N TYR A 77 11.52 22.86 17.35
CA TYR A 77 10.72 24.00 17.82
C TYR A 77 10.11 23.83 19.22
N GLN A 78 9.76 22.60 19.62
CA GLN A 78 9.01 22.33 20.86
C GLN A 78 9.81 21.51 21.88
N GLY A 79 11.01 21.05 21.50
CA GLY A 79 11.86 20.21 22.34
C GLY A 79 11.45 18.74 22.35
N ILE A 80 12.25 17.92 23.03
CA ILE A 80 12.14 16.46 22.99
C ILE A 80 10.91 15.93 23.71
N LEU A 81 10.49 16.59 24.78
CA LEU A 81 9.39 16.15 25.63
C LEU A 81 8.03 16.29 24.92
N ALA A 82 7.83 17.41 24.21
CA ALA A 82 6.65 17.62 23.37
C ALA A 82 6.61 16.66 22.17
N THR A 83 7.76 16.36 21.58
CA THR A 83 7.88 15.41 20.46
C THR A 83 7.55 13.99 20.88
N MET A 84 8.02 13.56 22.06
CA MET A 84 7.69 12.25 22.62
C MET A 84 6.19 12.13 22.95
N LEU A 85 5.63 13.11 23.67
CA LEU A 85 4.20 13.09 24.01
C LEU A 85 3.31 13.10 22.76
N GLY A 86 3.57 14.00 21.82
CA GLY A 86 2.77 14.06 20.61
C GLY A 86 3.00 12.87 19.67
N GLY A 87 4.20 12.27 19.65
CA GLY A 87 4.48 11.01 18.98
C GLY A 87 3.67 9.84 19.56
N VAL A 88 3.57 9.75 20.88
CA VAL A 88 2.72 8.76 21.57
C VAL A 88 1.24 8.99 21.26
N CYS A 89 0.75 10.24 21.34
CA CYS A 89 -0.63 10.56 20.98
C CYS A 89 -0.94 10.26 19.51
N PHE A 90 0.01 10.51 18.61
CA PHE A 90 -0.11 10.19 17.18
C PHE A 90 -0.19 8.67 16.94
N LEU A 91 0.66 7.87 17.58
CA LEU A 91 0.60 6.41 17.50
C LEU A 91 -0.72 5.86 18.05
N PHE A 92 -1.18 6.37 19.20
CA PHE A 92 -2.48 6.01 19.76
C PHE A 92 -3.63 6.42 18.84
N GLY A 93 -3.57 7.60 18.22
CA GLY A 93 -4.56 8.05 17.24
C GLY A 93 -4.60 7.17 15.99
N MET A 94 -3.42 6.77 15.48
CA MET A 94 -3.33 5.83 14.36
C MET A 94 -3.92 4.46 14.69
N LEU A 95 -3.65 3.93 15.89
CA LEU A 95 -4.19 2.66 16.37
C LEU A 95 -5.70 2.72 16.65
N ALA A 96 -6.19 3.79 17.27
CA ALA A 96 -7.62 4.01 17.53
C ALA A 96 -8.41 4.16 16.23
N SER A 97 -7.86 4.91 15.26
CA SER A 97 -8.39 4.97 13.91
C SER A 97 -8.31 3.59 13.21
N GLY A 98 -7.34 2.74 13.62
CA GLY A 98 -7.20 1.31 13.26
C GLY A 98 -8.48 0.55 13.49
N VAL A 99 -8.92 0.58 14.74
CA VAL A 99 -10.17 -0.01 15.22
C VAL A 99 -11.38 0.63 14.52
N GLY A 100 -11.38 1.96 14.35
CA GLY A 100 -12.44 2.65 13.60
C GLY A 100 -12.59 2.17 12.15
N SER A 101 -11.50 1.76 11.50
CA SER A 101 -11.53 1.20 10.14
C SER A 101 -11.87 -0.29 10.06
N MET A 102 -11.95 -0.98 11.20
CA MET A 102 -12.58 -2.30 11.30
C MET A 102 -14.11 -2.16 11.38
N ILE A 103 -14.60 -1.03 11.92
CA ILE A 103 -16.02 -0.71 12.06
C ILE A 103 -16.56 -0.05 10.78
N LEU A 104 -15.81 0.86 10.15
CA LEU A 104 -16.15 1.39 8.83
C LEU A 104 -15.78 0.36 7.76
N SER A 105 -16.77 0.00 6.94
CA SER A 105 -16.70 -0.94 5.81
C SER A 105 -15.32 -0.99 5.17
N ARG A 106 -14.74 -2.19 5.14
CA ARG A 106 -13.49 -2.52 4.46
C ARG A 106 -13.37 -1.71 3.16
N PRO A 107 -12.29 -0.91 2.96
CA PRO A 107 -12.09 -0.15 1.74
C PRO A 107 -12.25 -1.12 0.57
N HIS A 108 -13.03 -0.70 -0.44
CA HIS A 108 -13.40 -1.56 -1.56
C HIS A 108 -12.16 -2.20 -2.16
N TYR A 109 -11.89 -3.45 -1.79
CA TYR A 109 -10.77 -4.25 -2.28
C TYR A 109 -10.73 -4.25 -3.82
N LEU A 110 -11.91 -4.14 -4.43
CA LEU A 110 -12.12 -3.92 -5.86
C LEU A 110 -11.35 -2.73 -6.45
N THR A 111 -11.26 -1.60 -5.76
CA THR A 111 -10.52 -0.42 -6.25
C THR A 111 -9.02 -0.71 -6.30
N TYR A 112 -8.50 -1.36 -5.25
CA TYR A 112 -7.10 -1.80 -5.18
C TYR A 112 -6.78 -2.85 -6.24
N TYR A 113 -7.68 -3.81 -6.46
CA TYR A 113 -7.53 -4.82 -7.51
C TYR A 113 -7.61 -4.24 -8.91
N ARG A 114 -8.50 -3.27 -9.18
CA ARG A 114 -8.55 -2.55 -10.46
C ARG A 114 -7.25 -1.82 -10.73
N LEU A 115 -6.68 -1.18 -9.72
CA LEU A 115 -5.40 -0.47 -9.85
C LEU A 115 -4.26 -1.44 -10.13
N ALA A 116 -4.18 -2.56 -9.39
CA ALA A 116 -3.21 -3.62 -9.63
C ALA A 116 -3.34 -4.21 -11.04
N PHE A 117 -4.57 -4.45 -11.50
CA PHE A 117 -4.87 -4.99 -12.83
C PHE A 117 -4.39 -4.03 -13.92
N HIS A 118 -4.71 -2.74 -13.79
CA HIS A 118 -4.26 -1.72 -14.74
C HIS A 118 -2.74 -1.61 -14.78
N THR A 119 -2.06 -1.73 -13.64
CA THR A 119 -0.59 -1.70 -13.62
C THR A 119 0.03 -2.94 -14.26
N LEU A 120 -0.57 -4.11 -14.10
CA LEU A 120 -0.15 -5.34 -14.79
C LEU A 120 -0.40 -5.26 -16.30
N ALA A 121 -1.52 -4.70 -16.73
CA ALA A 121 -1.84 -4.51 -18.15
C ALA A 121 -0.86 -3.58 -18.84
N ASN A 122 -0.50 -2.47 -18.18
CA ASN A 122 0.53 -1.57 -18.70
C ASN A 122 1.90 -2.26 -18.77
N ARG A 123 2.28 -3.03 -17.74
CA ARG A 123 3.54 -3.79 -17.73
C ARG A 123 3.58 -4.86 -18.84
N GLU A 124 2.48 -5.56 -19.11
CA GLU A 124 2.39 -6.50 -20.25
C GLU A 124 2.68 -5.78 -21.58
N ALA A 125 2.06 -4.61 -21.79
CA ALA A 125 2.26 -3.82 -22.99
C ALA A 125 3.71 -3.35 -23.13
N ASP A 126 4.31 -2.88 -22.03
CA ASP A 126 5.72 -2.46 -22.00
C ASP A 126 6.67 -3.64 -22.29
N TYR A 127 6.47 -4.81 -21.67
CA TYR A 127 7.30 -5.99 -21.93
C TYR A 127 7.20 -6.48 -23.37
N ARG A 128 6.01 -6.43 -23.98
CA ARG A 128 5.86 -6.76 -25.41
C ARG A 128 6.57 -5.77 -26.31
N ARG A 129 6.49 -4.48 -25.98
CA ARG A 129 7.19 -3.43 -26.71
C ARG A 129 8.71 -3.62 -26.65
N ASP A 130 9.23 -4.05 -25.51
CA ASP A 130 10.65 -4.32 -25.28
C ASP A 130 11.10 -5.70 -25.81
N GLY A 131 10.18 -6.50 -26.36
CA GLY A 131 10.48 -7.82 -26.93
C GLY A 131 10.65 -8.94 -25.88
N ASP A 132 10.38 -8.68 -24.61
CA ASP A 132 10.43 -9.68 -23.52
C ASP A 132 9.12 -10.45 -23.43
N ILE A 133 8.96 -11.42 -24.34
CA ILE A 133 7.75 -12.23 -24.49
C ILE A 133 7.48 -13.07 -23.23
N LEU A 134 8.54 -13.58 -22.57
CA LEU A 134 8.41 -14.40 -21.36
C LEU A 134 7.76 -13.61 -20.21
N ARG A 135 8.20 -12.38 -19.97
CA ARG A 135 7.60 -11.52 -18.93
C ARG A 135 6.20 -11.02 -19.31
N ALA A 136 5.96 -10.77 -20.59
CA ALA A 136 4.63 -10.41 -21.08
C ALA A 136 3.61 -11.53 -20.85
N ASP A 137 3.97 -12.77 -21.16
CA ASP A 137 3.08 -13.92 -20.96
C ASP A 137 2.87 -14.23 -19.47
N ALA A 138 3.89 -14.06 -18.63
CA ALA A 138 3.74 -14.14 -17.18
C ALA A 138 2.77 -13.07 -16.64
N ALA A 139 2.89 -11.81 -17.10
CA ALA A 139 1.98 -10.73 -16.70
C ALA A 139 0.53 -11.01 -17.14
N ARG A 140 0.33 -11.56 -18.34
CA ARG A 140 -0.97 -12.00 -18.84
C ARG A 140 -1.54 -13.16 -18.01
N HIS A 141 -0.71 -14.12 -17.62
CA HIS A 141 -1.10 -15.22 -16.74
C HIS A 141 -1.59 -14.70 -15.38
N PHE A 142 -0.86 -13.76 -14.75
CA PHE A 142 -1.28 -13.14 -13.49
C PHE A 142 -2.59 -12.35 -13.60
N GLN A 143 -2.84 -11.68 -14.73
CA GLN A 143 -4.13 -11.05 -14.98
C GLN A 143 -5.28 -12.08 -15.02
N GLY A 144 -5.04 -13.27 -15.59
CA GLY A 144 -5.99 -14.37 -15.59
C GLY A 144 -6.32 -14.87 -14.19
N LEU A 145 -5.29 -15.13 -13.37
CA LEU A 145 -5.44 -15.54 -11.97
C LEU A 145 -6.20 -14.49 -11.15
N MET A 146 -5.87 -13.20 -11.32
CA MET A 146 -6.59 -12.11 -10.67
C MET A 146 -8.07 -12.09 -11.04
N LYS A 147 -8.42 -12.28 -12.32
CA LYS A 147 -9.83 -12.31 -12.73
C LYS A 147 -10.58 -13.49 -12.12
N LEU A 148 -9.93 -14.64 -11.98
CA LEU A 148 -10.52 -15.83 -11.38
C LEU A 148 -10.77 -15.61 -9.88
N ILE A 149 -9.76 -15.10 -9.15
CA ILE A 149 -9.86 -14.82 -7.71
C ILE A 149 -10.89 -13.70 -7.43
N VAL A 150 -10.86 -12.60 -8.19
CA VAL A 150 -11.78 -11.48 -8.00
C VAL A 150 -13.20 -11.82 -8.48
N GLY A 151 -13.33 -12.63 -9.53
CA GLY A 151 -14.61 -13.13 -10.01
C GLY A 151 -15.31 -14.02 -8.98
N ASP A 152 -14.55 -14.91 -8.32
CA ASP A 152 -15.07 -15.75 -7.23
C ASP A 152 -15.46 -14.92 -5.99
N GLN A 153 -14.76 -13.80 -5.73
CA GLN A 153 -15.09 -12.86 -4.65
C GLN A 153 -16.33 -11.99 -4.94
N LEU A 154 -16.78 -11.89 -6.20
CA LEU A 154 -17.97 -11.14 -6.61
C LEU A 154 -19.23 -12.02 -6.75
N GLY A 155 -19.07 -13.35 -6.75
CA GLY A 155 -20.15 -14.32 -6.85
C GLY A 155 -20.72 -14.81 -5.51
N ARG A 156 -20.25 -14.25 -4.39
CA ARG A 156 -20.78 -14.47 -3.03
C ARG A 156 -21.29 -13.15 -2.46
#